data_AF-A0AAW8DDY7-F1
#
_entry.id   AF-A0AAW8DDY7-F1
#
_cell.length_a   1.000
_cell.length_b   1.000
_cell.length_c   1.000
_cell.angle_alpha   90.00
_cell.angle_beta   90.00
_cell.angle_gamma   90.00
#
_symmetry.space_group_name_H-M   'P 1'
#
loop_
_entity.id
_entity.type
_entity.pdbx_description
1 polymer ?
#
loop_
_entity_poly.entity_id
_entity_poly.type
_entity_poly.pdbx_seq_one_letter_code
_entity_poly.pdbx_strand_id
1 'polypeptide(L)'
;MFPHGGGTRPLLISGHAAHGADAMAERLWRAESFDVLAVPADWTTHGKRAGFHRNQQMVNLAVNMRMQGSIVRVAAFLDLCRKADCTQRHDEQLMPHTPGHFSHGTMHCRTLAIRAGLETIDVIHSSLPPF
;
A
#
# COMPACT_ATOMS: atom_id res chain seq x y z
N MET A 1 -4.29 -25.23 -29.30
CA MET A 1 -4.71 -25.56 -27.93
C MET A 1 -3.50 -25.35 -27.04
N PHE A 2 -3.38 -24.19 -26.39
CA PHE A 2 -2.29 -23.93 -25.45
C PHE A 2 -2.59 -24.66 -24.13
N PRO A 3 -1.60 -25.33 -23.52
CA PRO A 3 -1.84 -26.06 -22.29
C PRO A 3 -2.26 -25.07 -21.20
N HIS A 4 -3.25 -25.44 -20.40
CA HIS A 4 -3.59 -24.74 -19.16
C HIS A 4 -2.43 -24.92 -18.17
N GLY A 5 -1.33 -24.19 -18.37
CA GLY A 5 -0.46 -23.83 -17.27
C GLY A 5 -1.34 -23.13 -16.25
N GLY A 6 -1.43 -23.67 -15.04
CA GLY A 6 -2.29 -23.14 -13.97
C GLY A 6 -1.96 -21.68 -13.71
N GLY A 7 -2.65 -20.79 -14.41
CA GLY A 7 -2.39 -19.36 -14.36
C GLY A 7 -2.79 -18.84 -12.99
N THR A 8 -1.83 -18.34 -12.24
CA THR A 8 -2.12 -17.54 -11.05
C THR A 8 -2.86 -16.29 -11.51
N ARG A 9 -4.13 -16.15 -11.15
CA ARG A 9 -4.88 -14.90 -11.34
C ARG A 9 -4.59 -13.99 -10.15
N PRO A 10 -3.83 -12.90 -10.32
CA PRO A 10 -3.50 -12.02 -9.20
C PRO A 10 -4.73 -11.22 -8.77
N LEU A 11 -4.94 -11.11 -7.46
CA LEU A 11 -5.94 -10.24 -6.86
C LEU A 11 -5.25 -9.00 -6.28
N LEU A 12 -5.80 -7.82 -6.56
CA LEU A 12 -5.36 -6.58 -5.92
C LEU A 12 -6.20 -6.31 -4.67
N ILE A 13 -5.56 -6.10 -3.52
CA ILE A 13 -6.18 -5.44 -2.36
C ILE A 13 -5.84 -3.96 -2.45
N SER A 14 -6.87 -3.10 -2.53
CA SER A 14 -6.70 -1.65 -2.75
C SER A 14 -7.39 -0.85 -1.66
N GLY A 15 -6.80 0.29 -1.28
CA GLY A 15 -7.39 1.22 -0.33
C GLY A 15 -8.46 2.15 -0.91
N HIS A 16 -8.82 1.97 -2.19
CA HIS A 16 -9.84 2.74 -2.91
C HIS A 16 -9.72 4.25 -2.72
N ALA A 17 -8.50 4.77 -2.87
CA ALA A 17 -8.25 6.19 -2.80
C ALA A 17 -8.69 6.88 -4.12
N ALA A 18 -9.15 8.11 -4.04
CA ALA A 18 -9.52 8.88 -5.23
C ALA A 18 -8.32 9.12 -6.16
N HIS A 19 -7.11 9.22 -5.60
CA HIS A 19 -5.87 9.55 -6.31
C HIS A 19 -4.70 8.74 -5.73
N GLY A 20 -3.56 8.72 -6.43
CA GLY A 20 -2.32 8.09 -5.95
C GLY A 20 -2.21 6.60 -6.28
N ALA A 21 -1.38 5.88 -5.52
CA ALA A 21 -0.99 4.50 -5.80
C ALA A 21 -2.17 3.53 -5.94
N ASP A 22 -3.12 3.56 -5.00
CA ASP A 22 -4.33 2.71 -5.04
C ASP A 22 -5.15 2.96 -6.32
N ALA A 23 -5.41 4.23 -6.66
CA ALA A 23 -6.15 4.59 -7.87
C ALA A 23 -5.43 4.14 -9.16
N MET A 24 -4.10 4.26 -9.19
CA MET A 24 -3.29 3.80 -10.31
C MET A 24 -3.31 2.28 -10.46
N ALA A 25 -3.13 1.55 -9.36
CA ALA A 25 -3.16 0.09 -9.33
C ALA A 25 -4.52 -0.46 -9.75
N GLU A 26 -5.61 0.13 -9.28
CA GLU A 26 -6.96 -0.28 -9.68
C GLU A 26 -7.21 -0.12 -11.18
N ARG A 27 -6.76 0.98 -11.79
CA ARG A 27 -6.88 1.17 -13.25
C ARG A 27 -6.10 0.12 -14.02
N LEU A 28 -4.86 -0.16 -13.60
CA LEU A 28 -4.02 -1.18 -14.24
C LEU A 28 -4.68 -2.57 -14.14
N TRP A 29 -5.10 -2.97 -12.93
CA TRP A 29 -5.72 -4.29 -12.72
C TRP A 29 -7.00 -4.47 -13.54
N ARG A 30 -7.87 -3.44 -13.54
CA ARG A 30 -9.12 -3.49 -14.31
C ARG A 30 -8.87 -3.51 -15.82
N ALA A 31 -7.86 -2.80 -16.32
CA ALA A 31 -7.50 -2.84 -17.74
C ALA A 31 -7.10 -4.25 -18.20
N GLU A 32 -6.44 -5.00 -17.32
CA GLU A 32 -6.01 -6.39 -17.56
C GLU A 32 -7.09 -7.43 -17.16
N SER A 33 -8.31 -7.01 -16.81
CA SER A 33 -9.39 -7.89 -16.37
C SER A 33 -9.04 -8.77 -15.14
N PHE A 34 -8.19 -8.25 -14.26
CA PHE A 34 -7.91 -8.83 -12.95
C PHE A 34 -8.83 -8.28 -11.87
N ASP A 35 -9.04 -9.08 -10.82
CA ASP A 35 -9.95 -8.75 -9.73
C ASP A 35 -9.36 -7.73 -8.76
N VAL A 36 -10.22 -6.89 -8.20
CA VAL A 36 -9.88 -5.88 -7.19
C VAL A 36 -10.79 -6.04 -5.98
N LEU A 37 -10.18 -6.30 -4.82
CA LEU A 37 -10.81 -6.20 -3.51
C LEU A 37 -10.57 -4.80 -2.93
N ALA A 38 -11.54 -3.91 -3.12
CA ALA A 38 -11.47 -2.53 -2.65
C ALA A 38 -11.87 -2.42 -1.17
N VAL A 39 -11.08 -1.67 -0.40
CA VAL A 39 -11.28 -1.38 1.02
C VAL A 39 -11.32 0.15 1.17
N PRO A 40 -12.48 0.81 1.02
CA PRO A 40 -12.58 2.25 1.16
C PRO A 40 -12.45 2.69 2.62
N ALA A 41 -11.91 3.88 2.84
CA ALA A 41 -11.89 4.50 4.17
C ALA A 41 -13.25 5.14 4.49
N ASP A 42 -13.80 4.84 5.67
CA ASP A 42 -15.00 5.49 6.20
C ASP A 42 -14.66 6.85 6.85
N TRP A 43 -14.48 7.85 5.99
CA TRP A 43 -14.18 9.22 6.41
C TRP A 43 -15.31 9.85 7.22
N THR A 44 -16.56 9.47 6.95
CA THR A 44 -17.75 10.01 7.62
C THR A 44 -17.74 9.64 9.10
N THR A 45 -17.47 8.38 9.43
CA THR A 45 -17.49 7.91 10.82
C THR A 45 -16.19 8.21 11.57
N HIS A 46 -15.03 8.07 10.91
CA HIS A 46 -13.73 8.05 11.61
C HIS A 46 -12.83 9.25 11.32
N GLY A 47 -13.25 10.17 10.44
CA GLY A 47 -12.45 11.33 10.04
C GLY A 47 -11.03 10.94 9.64
N LYS A 48 -10.02 11.67 10.12
CA LYS A 48 -8.60 11.42 9.77
C LYS A 48 -8.12 9.99 10.09
N ARG A 49 -8.71 9.31 11.07
CA ARG A 49 -8.32 7.94 11.46
C ARG A 49 -8.83 6.89 10.47
N ALA A 50 -9.81 7.22 9.63
CA ALA A 50 -10.39 6.30 8.66
C ALA A 50 -9.32 5.65 7.76
N GLY A 51 -8.35 6.44 7.29
CA GLY A 51 -7.23 5.92 6.48
C GLY A 51 -6.38 4.88 7.21
N PHE A 52 -6.16 5.04 8.51
CA PHE A 52 -5.40 4.06 9.32
C PHE A 52 -6.21 2.80 9.59
N HIS A 53 -7.51 2.92 9.88
CA HIS A 53 -8.40 1.77 10.03
C HIS A 53 -8.48 0.94 8.74
N ARG A 54 -8.64 1.62 7.60
CA ARG A 54 -8.57 1.02 6.27
C ARG A 54 -7.24 0.29 6.02
N ASN A 55 -6.11 0.92 6.34
CA ASN A 55 -4.80 0.29 6.20
C ASN A 55 -4.70 -1.02 7.00
N GLN A 56 -5.20 -1.03 8.23
CA GLN A 56 -5.23 -2.24 9.05
C GLN A 56 -6.12 -3.32 8.42
N GLN A 57 -7.29 -2.95 7.90
CA GLN A 57 -8.20 -3.89 7.21
C GLN A 57 -7.53 -4.53 5.99
N MET A 58 -6.85 -3.75 5.15
CA MET A 58 -6.11 -4.29 3.99
C MET A 58 -5.03 -5.29 4.42
N VAL A 59 -4.24 -4.96 5.45
CA VAL A 59 -3.20 -5.87 5.96
C VAL A 59 -3.80 -7.14 6.56
N ASN A 60 -4.91 -7.04 7.29
CA ASN A 60 -5.61 -8.20 7.83
C ASN A 60 -6.09 -9.15 6.72
N LEU A 61 -6.65 -8.60 5.63
CA LEU A 61 -7.07 -9.37 4.46
C LEU A 61 -5.88 -10.07 3.81
N ALA A 62 -4.76 -9.36 3.64
CA ALA A 62 -3.53 -9.90 3.07
C ALA A 62 -2.95 -11.05 3.93
N VAL A 63 -2.95 -10.91 5.26
CA VAL A 63 -2.54 -11.97 6.18
C VAL A 63 -3.45 -13.18 6.07
N ASN A 64 -4.76 -12.99 6.02
CA ASN A 64 -5.73 -14.09 5.85
C ASN A 64 -5.50 -14.85 4.55
N MET A 65 -5.27 -14.15 3.43
CA MET A 65 -4.97 -14.79 2.14
C MET A 65 -3.66 -15.57 2.19
N ARG A 66 -2.63 -15.04 2.85
CA ARG A 66 -1.37 -15.75 3.03
C ARG A 66 -1.55 -17.02 3.86
N MET A 67 -2.32 -16.97 4.95
CA MET A 67 -2.63 -18.16 5.77
C MET A 67 -3.41 -19.22 4.98
N GLN A 68 -4.19 -18.81 3.99
CA GLN A 68 -4.90 -19.70 3.05
C GLN A 68 -4.02 -20.21 1.90
N GLY A 69 -2.72 -19.91 1.91
CA GLY A 69 -1.75 -20.42 0.92
C GLY A 69 -1.47 -19.49 -0.26
N SER A 70 -2.02 -18.27 -0.27
CA SER A 70 -1.70 -17.29 -1.32
C SER A 70 -0.30 -16.73 -1.15
N ILE A 71 0.40 -16.51 -2.27
CA ILE A 71 1.61 -15.70 -2.30
C ILE A 71 1.17 -14.23 -2.23
N VAL A 72 1.64 -13.52 -1.20
CA VAL A 72 1.30 -12.12 -0.97
C VAL A 72 2.55 -11.26 -1.09
N ARG A 73 2.40 -10.12 -1.78
CA ARG A 73 3.40 -9.06 -1.90
C ARG A 73 2.72 -7.72 -1.65
N VAL A 74 3.38 -6.86 -0.90
CA VAL A 74 2.87 -5.51 -0.59
C VAL A 74 3.78 -4.48 -1.25
N ALA A 75 3.26 -3.73 -2.22
CA ALA A 75 4.00 -2.63 -2.84
C ALA A 75 3.72 -1.32 -2.10
N ALA A 76 4.74 -0.73 -1.48
CA ALA A 76 4.66 0.56 -0.80
C ALA A 76 5.29 1.65 -1.68
N PHE A 77 4.44 2.47 -2.31
CA PHE A 77 4.90 3.62 -3.11
C PHE A 77 5.22 4.79 -2.17
N LEU A 78 6.51 5.02 -1.95
CA LEU A 78 7.01 5.99 -0.99
C LEU A 78 7.10 7.37 -1.64
N ASP A 79 6.08 8.19 -1.39
CA ASP A 79 6.07 9.61 -1.71
C ASP A 79 6.37 10.46 -0.47
N LEU A 80 6.97 11.64 -0.68
CA LEU A 80 7.24 12.59 0.40
C LEU A 80 5.95 13.14 1.00
N CYS A 81 5.97 13.37 2.31
CA CYS A 81 4.91 14.06 3.01
C CYS A 81 4.80 15.50 2.51
N ARG A 82 3.61 15.88 2.02
CA ARG A 82 3.33 17.21 1.46
C ARG A 82 2.69 18.18 2.47
N LYS A 83 2.51 17.78 3.73
CA LYS A 83 1.95 18.65 4.77
C LYS A 83 2.98 19.71 5.15
N ALA A 84 2.69 20.99 4.89
CA ALA A 84 3.58 22.11 5.23
C ALA A 84 3.93 22.09 6.72
N ASP A 85 2.90 21.99 7.57
CA ASP A 85 3.01 22.15 9.02
C ASP A 85 3.11 20.79 9.74
N CYS A 86 3.78 19.82 9.10
CA CYS A 86 3.87 18.49 9.68
C CYS A 86 4.71 18.52 10.95
N THR A 87 4.08 18.26 12.10
CA THR A 87 4.75 18.23 13.41
C THR A 87 5.78 17.11 13.54
N GLN A 88 5.73 16.10 12.66
CA GLN A 88 6.63 14.94 12.63
C GLN A 88 7.74 15.09 11.56
N ARG A 89 7.88 16.27 10.94
CA ARG A 89 8.84 16.52 9.85
C ARG A 89 10.30 16.27 10.24
N HIS A 90 10.61 16.38 11.53
CA HIS A 90 11.95 16.18 12.08
C HIS A 90 12.14 14.82 12.78
N ASP A 91 11.09 14.02 12.92
CA ASP A 91 11.08 12.79 13.74
C ASP A 91 11.44 11.51 12.97
N GLU A 92 11.69 11.58 11.67
CA GLU A 92 11.84 10.39 10.84
C GLU A 92 13.26 10.27 10.28
N GLN A 93 14.09 9.44 10.94
CA GLN A 93 15.00 8.52 10.26
C GLN A 93 14.15 7.28 9.92
N LEU A 94 13.56 7.18 8.74
CA LEU A 94 14.15 6.83 7.46
C LEU A 94 14.57 5.38 7.36
N MET A 95 14.04 4.73 6.33
CA MET A 95 14.46 3.40 5.95
C MET A 95 15.98 3.32 5.98
N PRO A 96 16.58 2.14 6.29
CA PRO A 96 18.00 2.02 6.66
C PRO A 96 19.02 2.72 5.76
N HIS A 97 18.67 3.11 4.53
CA HIS A 97 19.56 3.76 3.56
C HIS A 97 18.92 4.86 2.71
N THR A 98 17.73 5.37 3.05
CA THR A 98 17.06 6.39 2.22
C THR A 98 16.53 7.49 3.11
N PRO A 99 17.19 8.67 3.18
CA PRO A 99 16.70 9.77 3.98
C PRO A 99 15.43 10.45 3.39
N GLY A 100 14.75 11.38 4.10
CA GLY A 100 13.38 11.87 3.76
C GLY A 100 12.27 11.82 4.84
N HIS A 101 11.15 12.50 4.61
CA HIS A 101 9.95 12.43 5.45
C HIS A 101 8.77 11.99 4.57
N PHE A 102 8.25 10.77 4.78
CA PHE A 102 7.34 10.12 3.83
C PHE A 102 5.87 10.23 4.23
N SER A 103 4.97 9.95 3.29
CA SER A 103 3.54 9.91 3.52
C SER A 103 3.19 8.98 4.69
N HIS A 104 2.66 9.55 5.78
CA HIS A 104 2.25 8.80 6.97
C HIS A 104 1.29 7.65 6.68
N GLY A 105 0.39 7.84 5.71
CA GLY A 105 -0.57 6.80 5.31
C GLY A 105 0.14 5.59 4.71
N THR A 106 1.13 5.83 3.85
CA THR A 106 1.97 4.79 3.25
C THR A 106 2.83 4.13 4.32
N MET A 107 3.55 4.92 5.14
CA MET A 107 4.44 4.40 6.18
C MET A 107 3.70 3.57 7.23
N HIS A 108 2.48 3.96 7.58
CA HIS A 108 1.61 3.19 8.46
C HIS A 108 1.27 1.81 7.85
N CYS A 109 0.77 1.78 6.61
CA CYS A 109 0.41 0.52 5.96
C CYS A 109 1.63 -0.41 5.79
N ARG A 110 2.76 0.15 5.35
CA ARG A 110 4.05 -0.54 5.24
C ARG A 110 4.47 -1.14 6.58
N THR A 111 4.47 -0.34 7.65
CA THR A 111 4.86 -0.79 8.98
C THR A 111 3.98 -1.92 9.49
N LEU A 112 2.66 -1.84 9.26
CA LEU A 112 1.73 -2.92 9.60
C LEU A 112 2.04 -4.21 8.82
N ALA A 113 2.29 -4.11 7.51
CA ALA A 113 2.64 -5.26 6.68
C ALA A 113 3.94 -5.94 7.14
N ILE A 114 4.98 -5.16 7.43
CA ILE A 114 6.27 -5.67 7.95
C ILE A 114 6.06 -6.37 9.29
N ARG A 115 5.33 -5.74 10.23
CA ARG A 115 5.02 -6.33 11.54
C ARG A 115 4.22 -7.62 11.44
N ALA A 116 3.39 -7.75 10.40
CA ALA A 116 2.64 -8.96 10.08
C ALA A 116 3.48 -10.02 9.33
N GLY A 117 4.77 -9.75 9.10
CA GLY A 117 5.68 -10.66 8.39
C GLY A 117 5.37 -10.82 6.91
N LEU A 118 4.69 -9.83 6.29
CA LEU A 118 4.48 -9.79 4.85
C LEU A 118 5.71 -9.21 4.14
N GLU A 119 6.03 -9.74 2.98
CA GLU A 119 7.10 -9.19 2.13
C GLU A 119 6.65 -7.86 1.52
N THR A 120 7.37 -6.80 1.85
CA THR A 120 7.14 -5.45 1.34
C THR A 120 8.19 -5.06 0.30
N ILE A 121 7.73 -4.54 -0.84
CA ILE A 121 8.55 -3.94 -1.88
C ILE A 121 8.37 -2.43 -1.78
N ASP A 122 9.45 -1.74 -1.45
CA ASP A 122 9.46 -0.28 -1.39
C ASP A 122 9.76 0.29 -2.78
N VAL A 123 8.83 1.09 -3.30
CA VAL A 123 8.93 1.72 -4.61
C VAL A 123 9.17 3.20 -4.39
N ILE A 124 10.33 3.68 -4.83
CA ILE A 124 10.78 5.06 -4.68
C ILE A 124 10.98 5.64 -6.08
N HIS A 125 10.39 6.81 -6.35
CA HIS A 125 10.55 7.47 -7.65
C HIS A 125 11.96 8.05 -7.77
N SER A 126 12.63 7.84 -8.91
CA SER A 126 14.02 8.27 -9.14
C SER A 126 14.22 9.79 -9.11
N SER A 127 13.15 10.57 -9.31
CA SER A 127 13.18 12.03 -9.19
C SER A 127 13.02 12.54 -7.77
N LEU A 128 12.78 11.67 -6.78
CA LEU A 128 12.84 12.10 -5.40
C LEU A 128 14.29 12.51 -5.14
N PRO A 129 14.52 13.72 -4.60
CA PRO A 129 15.87 14.26 -4.47
C PRO A 129 16.75 13.26 -3.71
N PRO A 130 18.02 13.07 -4.13
CA PRO A 130 18.98 12.47 -3.23
C PRO A 130 19.05 13.40 -2.01
N PHE A 131 18.68 12.87 -0.85
CA PHE A 131 18.77 13.59 0.41
C PHE A 131 20.21 13.57 0.90
#